data_AF-U9TXW8-F1
#
_entry.id   AF-U9TXW8-F1
#
_cell.length_a   1.000
_cell.length_b   1.000
_cell.length_c   1.000
_cell.angle_alpha   90.00
_cell.angle_beta   90.00
_cell.angle_gamma   90.00
#
_symmetry.space_group_name_H-M   'P 1'
#
loop_
_entity.id
_entity.type
_entity.pdbx_description
1 polymer ?
#
loop_
_entity_poly.entity_id
_entity_poly.type
_entity_poly.pdbx_seq_one_letter_code
_entity_poly.pdbx_strand_id
1 'polypeptide(L)'
;MATTATGDQTKLINTDTFSTIKDNSNIVINGNYTPDVSDFTKFITSGIFVDKSLFIMKFMIYGEQANLITHPRQFGKSTNLSMLYTFLAPTFTEEEKTQRLSLFKDLRISKFKWFIKSNFGNWPVIHISFKDLNTT
;
A
#
# COMPACT_ATOMS: atom_id res chain seq x y z
N MET A 1 -58.45 -3.93 4.07
CA MET A 1 -57.89 -3.25 5.27
C MET A 1 -56.49 -3.78 5.52
N ALA A 2 -55.58 -2.89 5.92
CA ALA A 2 -54.20 -3.09 6.38
C ALA A 2 -53.08 -3.29 5.33
N THR A 3 -52.53 -2.16 4.85
CA THR A 3 -51.12 -1.67 4.94
C THR A 3 -50.14 -2.60 5.72
N THR A 4 -48.85 -2.82 5.36
CA THR A 4 -47.70 -1.88 5.32
C THR A 4 -46.40 -2.56 4.84
N ALA A 5 -45.61 -1.77 4.08
CA ALA A 5 -44.16 -1.48 4.19
C ALA A 5 -43.06 -2.56 4.02
N THR A 6 -42.35 -2.43 2.89
CA THR A 6 -40.90 -2.15 2.74
C THR A 6 -39.91 -2.75 3.74
N GLY A 7 -38.97 -3.56 3.22
CA GLY A 7 -37.76 -3.98 3.92
C GLY A 7 -36.63 -4.20 2.92
N ASP A 8 -35.95 -3.10 2.59
CA ASP A 8 -34.73 -2.99 1.80
C ASP A 8 -33.69 -4.04 2.25
N GLN A 9 -33.23 -4.89 1.34
CA GLN A 9 -32.16 -5.87 1.56
C GLN A 9 -30.79 -5.19 1.45
N THR A 10 -30.60 -4.06 2.15
CA THR A 10 -29.28 -3.58 2.50
C THR A 10 -28.80 -4.39 3.71
N LYS A 11 -28.30 -5.60 3.42
CA LYS A 11 -27.52 -6.40 4.37
C LYS A 11 -26.37 -5.53 4.87
N LEU A 12 -26.56 -5.00 6.07
CA LEU A 12 -25.55 -4.32 6.88
C LEU A 12 -24.28 -5.16 6.85
N ILE A 13 -23.20 -4.53 6.38
CA ILE A 13 -21.86 -5.08 6.48
C ILE A 13 -21.54 -5.10 7.98
N ASN A 14 -21.74 -6.24 8.64
CA ASN A 14 -21.58 -6.38 10.08
C ASN A 14 -20.19 -5.92 10.53
N THR A 15 -20.16 -5.06 11.54
CA THR A 15 -18.96 -4.54 12.23
C THR A 15 -17.99 -5.63 12.69
N ASP A 16 -18.47 -6.86 12.88
CA ASP A 16 -17.68 -8.03 13.28
C ASP A 16 -16.73 -8.55 12.20
N THR A 17 -17.00 -8.26 10.93
CA THR A 17 -16.04 -8.58 9.84
C THR A 17 -14.83 -7.65 9.87
N PHE A 18 -15.00 -6.39 10.25
CA PHE A 18 -13.89 -5.44 10.33
C PHE A 18 -12.97 -5.67 11.53
N SER A 19 -13.49 -6.16 12.67
CA SER A 19 -12.66 -6.57 13.81
C SER A 19 -11.80 -7.78 13.47
N THR A 20 -12.39 -8.79 12.82
CA THR A 20 -11.67 -10.01 12.37
C THR A 20 -10.57 -9.70 11.34
N ILE A 21 -10.73 -8.65 10.51
CA ILE A 21 -9.69 -8.24 9.56
C ILE A 21 -8.56 -7.46 10.25
N LYS A 22 -8.83 -6.71 11.32
CA LYS A 22 -7.78 -6.03 12.10
C LYS A 22 -6.78 -7.00 12.75
N ASP A 23 -7.20 -8.25 13.01
CA ASP A 23 -6.34 -9.31 13.54
C ASP A 23 -5.48 -10.00 12.46
N ASN A 24 -5.74 -9.73 11.16
CA ASN A 24 -4.90 -10.21 10.08
C ASN A 24 -3.66 -9.32 9.94
N SER A 25 -2.51 -9.82 10.40
CA SER A 25 -1.19 -9.17 10.25
C SER A 25 -0.77 -8.79 8.81
N ASN A 26 -1.57 -9.14 7.79
CA ASN A 26 -1.34 -8.81 6.38
C ASN A 26 -2.21 -7.67 5.86
N ILE A 27 -3.11 -7.09 6.67
CA ILE A 27 -4.03 -6.02 6.24
C ILE A 27 -3.95 -4.87 7.25
N VAL A 28 -3.62 -3.68 6.76
CA VAL A 28 -3.62 -2.42 7.52
C VAL A 28 -4.91 -1.68 7.19
N ILE A 29 -5.71 -1.35 8.21
CA ILE A 29 -6.97 -0.61 8.08
C ILE A 29 -6.87 0.69 8.89
N ASN A 30 -6.60 1.80 8.20
CA ASN A 30 -6.49 3.13 8.81
C ASN A 30 -7.57 4.11 8.29
N GLY A 31 -8.44 3.65 7.39
CA GLY A 31 -9.59 4.42 6.93
C GLY A 31 -10.38 3.70 5.83
N ASN A 32 -11.08 4.46 4.99
CA ASN A 32 -11.98 3.93 3.98
C ASN A 32 -11.26 3.54 2.68
N TYR A 33 -11.78 2.53 1.97
CA TYR A 33 -11.30 2.19 0.64
C TYR A 33 -11.76 3.22 -0.40
N THR A 34 -10.81 3.82 -1.11
CA THR A 34 -11.07 4.71 -2.25
C THR A 34 -10.52 4.06 -3.52
N PRO A 35 -11.38 3.72 -4.49
CA PRO A 35 -10.91 3.23 -5.79
C PRO A 35 -10.11 4.31 -6.51
N ASP A 36 -9.17 3.90 -7.36
CA ASP A 36 -8.30 4.74 -8.19
C ASP A 36 -7.20 5.58 -7.47
N VAL A 37 -7.05 5.40 -6.17
CA VAL A 37 -5.84 5.86 -5.46
C VAL A 37 -4.72 4.84 -5.68
N SER A 38 -3.50 5.30 -5.96
CA SER A 38 -2.30 4.45 -6.10
C SER A 38 -1.13 4.89 -5.22
N ASP A 39 -1.29 5.97 -4.47
CA ASP A 39 -0.26 6.52 -3.61
C ASP A 39 -0.16 5.71 -2.30
N PHE A 40 0.97 5.05 -2.10
CA PHE A 40 1.23 4.21 -0.93
C PHE A 40 1.07 4.99 0.39
N THR A 41 1.55 6.24 0.44
CA THR A 41 1.51 7.06 1.66
C THR A 41 0.07 7.33 2.08
N LYS A 42 -0.83 7.56 1.12
CA LYS A 42 -2.26 7.75 1.42
C LYS A 42 -2.90 6.45 1.94
N PHE A 43 -2.57 5.31 1.34
CA PHE A 43 -3.11 4.02 1.78
C PHE A 43 -2.70 3.66 3.20
N ILE A 44 -1.43 3.88 3.55
CA ILE A 44 -0.93 3.53 4.87
C ILE A 44 -1.43 4.50 5.95
N THR A 45 -1.73 5.76 5.63
CA THR A 45 -2.20 6.74 6.62
C THR A 45 -3.71 6.78 6.79
N SER A 46 -4.49 6.62 5.72
CA SER A 46 -5.95 6.88 5.75
C SER A 46 -6.79 5.90 4.93
N GLY A 47 -6.23 4.77 4.51
CA GLY A 47 -6.91 3.79 3.67
C GLY A 47 -6.85 2.35 4.17
N ILE A 48 -7.12 1.43 3.25
CA ILE A 48 -6.94 -0.01 3.44
C ILE A 48 -5.76 -0.45 2.58
N PHE A 49 -4.76 -1.05 3.21
CA PHE A 49 -3.55 -1.53 2.55
C PHE A 49 -3.32 -3.00 2.84
N VAL A 50 -3.12 -3.80 1.80
CA VAL A 50 -2.67 -5.19 1.95
C VAL A 50 -1.16 -5.19 1.96
N ASP A 51 -0.57 -5.68 3.04
CA ASP A 51 0.88 -5.68 3.22
C ASP A 51 1.56 -6.62 2.22
N LYS A 52 2.19 -5.99 1.22
CA LYS A 52 3.08 -6.64 0.24
C LYS A 52 4.51 -6.14 0.38
N SER A 53 4.90 -5.57 1.52
CA SER A 53 6.22 -4.95 1.73
C SER A 53 7.41 -5.90 1.50
N LEU A 54 7.23 -7.21 1.70
CA LEU A 54 8.24 -8.22 1.36
C LEU A 54 8.59 -8.25 -0.14
N PHE A 55 7.74 -7.71 -1.00
CA PHE A 55 8.03 -7.49 -2.42
C PHE A 55 9.30 -6.65 -2.61
N ILE A 56 9.54 -5.64 -1.77
CA ILE A 56 10.73 -4.78 -1.86
C ILE A 56 11.99 -5.62 -1.69
N MET A 57 12.02 -6.48 -0.67
CA MET A 57 13.17 -7.35 -0.42
C MET A 57 13.35 -8.35 -1.56
N LYS A 58 12.25 -8.94 -2.06
CA LYS A 58 12.30 -9.86 -3.20
C LYS A 58 12.85 -9.17 -4.45
N PHE A 59 12.39 -7.95 -4.72
CA PHE A 59 12.83 -7.13 -5.85
C PHE A 59 14.32 -6.77 -5.74
N MET A 60 14.80 -6.42 -4.55
CA MET A 60 16.20 -6.03 -4.36
C MET A 60 17.19 -7.20 -4.39
N ILE A 61 16.81 -8.36 -3.86
CA ILE A 61 17.72 -9.52 -3.75
C ILE A 61 17.67 -10.39 -5.00
N TYR A 62 16.48 -10.60 -5.55
CA TYR A 62 16.24 -11.53 -6.66
C TYR A 62 15.76 -10.83 -7.93
N GLY A 63 15.72 -9.50 -7.95
CA GLY A 63 15.32 -8.75 -9.13
C GLY A 63 16.32 -8.94 -10.26
N GLU A 64 15.79 -9.17 -11.45
CA GLU A 64 16.59 -9.15 -12.68
C GLU A 64 16.79 -7.71 -13.17
N GLN A 65 17.59 -7.52 -14.23
CA GLN A 65 17.81 -6.21 -14.85
C GLN A 65 16.50 -5.55 -15.32
N ALA A 66 15.52 -6.36 -15.74
CA ALA A 66 14.18 -5.90 -16.10
C ALA A 66 13.13 -6.80 -15.44
N ASN A 67 12.20 -6.21 -14.69
CA ASN A 67 11.11 -6.94 -14.03
C ASN A 67 9.76 -6.45 -14.55
N LEU A 68 8.97 -7.35 -15.13
CA LEU A 68 7.63 -7.06 -15.64
C LEU A 68 6.55 -7.59 -14.69
N ILE A 69 5.68 -6.69 -14.18
CA ILE A 69 4.61 -7.05 -13.24
C ILE A 69 3.27 -7.12 -13.99
N THR A 70 2.88 -8.31 -14.49
CA THR A 70 1.75 -8.50 -15.46
C THR A 70 0.38 -8.91 -14.86
N HIS A 71 0.17 -8.84 -13.55
CA HIS A 71 -1.02 -9.44 -12.89
C HIS A 71 -2.41 -8.78 -13.17
N PRO A 72 -3.54 -9.30 -12.64
CA PRO A 72 -4.91 -8.76 -12.84
C PRO A 72 -5.14 -7.32 -12.36
N ARG A 73 -6.17 -6.64 -12.89
CA ARG A 73 -6.57 -5.28 -12.49
C ARG A 73 -6.80 -5.22 -10.97
N GLN A 74 -6.49 -4.08 -10.34
CA GLN A 74 -6.65 -3.82 -8.89
C GLN A 74 -5.74 -4.63 -7.94
N PHE A 75 -4.76 -5.38 -8.44
CA PHE A 75 -3.83 -6.12 -7.58
C PHE A 75 -2.80 -5.23 -6.81
N GLY A 76 -2.92 -3.90 -6.89
CA GLY A 76 -2.03 -2.96 -6.21
C GLY A 76 -0.68 -2.78 -6.90
N LYS A 77 -0.58 -2.96 -8.22
CA LYS A 77 0.70 -2.77 -8.96
C LYS A 77 1.27 -1.37 -8.82
N SER A 78 0.46 -0.36 -9.12
CA SER A 78 0.86 1.05 -9.00
C SER A 78 1.18 1.41 -7.54
N THR A 79 0.39 0.90 -6.60
CA THR A 79 0.66 1.05 -5.15
C THR A 79 1.98 0.40 -4.75
N ASN A 80 2.30 -0.79 -5.27
CA ASN A 80 3.56 -1.47 -4.99
C ASN A 80 4.76 -0.70 -5.56
N LEU A 81 4.62 -0.10 -6.74
CA LEU A 81 5.66 0.72 -7.34
C LEU A 81 5.85 2.03 -6.56
N SER A 82 4.76 2.66 -6.12
CA SER A 82 4.78 3.81 -5.21
C SER A 82 5.44 3.46 -3.87
N MET A 83 5.13 2.30 -3.29
CA MET A 83 5.76 1.80 -2.07
C MET A 83 7.26 1.59 -2.25
N LEU A 84 7.68 1.01 -3.37
CA LEU A 84 9.08 0.79 -3.71
C LEU A 84 9.84 2.12 -3.84
N TYR A 85 9.23 3.10 -4.51
CA TYR A 85 9.73 4.47 -4.58
C TYR A 85 9.88 5.08 -3.18
N THR A 86 8.84 5.02 -2.34
CA THR A 86 8.84 5.55 -0.96
C THR A 86 9.83 4.82 -0.05
N PHE A 87 10.27 3.61 -0.38
CA PHE A 87 11.32 2.91 0.38
C PHE A 87 12.74 3.25 -0.09
N LEU A 88 12.95 3.33 -1.41
CA LEU A 88 14.28 3.43 -2.01
C LEU A 88 14.76 4.87 -2.22
N ALA A 89 13.86 5.77 -2.61
CA ALA A 89 14.22 7.13 -3.02
C ALA A 89 14.91 7.89 -1.87
N PRO A 90 15.95 8.69 -2.15
CA PRO A 90 16.65 9.42 -1.11
C PRO A 90 15.74 10.46 -0.46
N THR A 91 16.10 10.86 0.75
CA THR A 91 15.49 11.97 1.48
C THR A 91 16.52 13.07 1.64
N PHE A 92 16.08 14.33 1.63
CA PHE A 92 17.00 15.47 1.72
C PHE A 92 17.20 15.93 3.17
N THR A 93 16.28 15.55 4.07
CA THR A 93 16.32 15.87 5.50
C THR A 93 16.18 14.61 6.36
N GLU A 94 16.71 14.66 7.59
CA GLU A 94 16.57 13.55 8.54
C GLU A 94 15.14 13.43 9.09
N GLU A 95 14.40 14.52 9.13
CA GLU A 95 12.98 14.55 9.47
C GLU A 95 12.16 13.77 8.44
N GLU A 96 12.35 14.03 7.15
CA GLU A 96 11.69 13.29 6.06
C GLU A 96 12.00 11.79 6.12
N LYS A 97 13.26 11.46 6.40
CA LYS A 97 13.71 10.07 6.53
C LYS A 97 13.00 9.36 7.66
N THR A 98 12.90 10.00 8.82
CA THR A 98 12.21 9.47 10.00
C THR A 98 10.72 9.31 9.75
N GLN A 99 10.09 10.30 9.11
CA GLN A 99 8.68 10.24 8.73
C GLN A 99 8.41 9.10 7.74
N ARG A 100 9.19 8.98 6.66
CA ARG A 100 9.02 7.88 5.69
C ARG A 100 9.27 6.52 6.33
N LEU A 101 10.25 6.41 7.22
CA LEU A 101 10.53 5.15 7.93
C LEU A 101 9.36 4.73 8.82
N SER A 102 8.67 5.69 9.44
CA SER A 102 7.49 5.42 10.28
C SER A 102 6.35 4.72 9.51
N LEU A 103 6.23 4.98 8.20
CA LEU A 103 5.24 4.33 7.33
C LEU A 103 5.46 2.81 7.21
N PHE A 104 6.66 2.32 7.48
CA PHE A 104 7.01 0.91 7.37
C PHE A 104 7.01 0.17 8.71
N LYS A 105 6.78 0.85 9.84
CA LYS A 105 6.94 0.29 11.20
C LYS A 105 6.10 -0.96 11.42
N ASP A 106 4.84 -0.94 10.99
CA ASP A 106 3.87 -2.02 11.22
C ASP A 106 3.79 -3.00 10.04
N LEU A 107 4.64 -2.84 9.02
CA LEU A 107 4.71 -3.72 7.85
C LEU A 107 5.70 -4.87 8.08
N ARG A 108 5.51 -5.99 7.39
CA ARG A 108 6.34 -7.20 7.51
C ARG A 108 7.82 -6.96 7.22
N ILE A 109 8.15 -5.97 6.38
CA ILE A 109 9.54 -5.57 6.13
C ILE A 109 10.26 -5.04 7.38
N SER A 110 9.55 -4.48 8.36
CA SER A 110 10.13 -3.95 9.61
C SER A 110 10.82 -5.01 10.46
N LYS A 111 10.41 -6.27 10.31
CA LYS A 111 11.05 -7.43 10.95
C LYS A 111 12.50 -7.61 10.48
N PHE A 112 12.85 -7.13 9.29
CA PHE A 112 14.17 -7.23 8.69
C PHE A 112 14.98 -5.94 8.88
N LYS A 113 15.32 -5.61 10.14
CA LYS A 113 16.04 -4.38 10.49
C LYS A 113 17.35 -4.18 9.71
N TRP A 114 18.11 -5.26 9.47
CA TRP A 114 19.36 -5.22 8.70
C TRP A 114 19.13 -4.73 7.26
N PHE A 115 18.02 -5.15 6.65
CA PHE A 115 17.67 -4.82 5.27
C PHE A 115 17.28 -3.35 5.16
N ILE A 116 16.45 -2.87 6.08
CA ILE A 116 16.05 -1.47 6.17
C ILE A 116 17.28 -0.59 6.37
N LYS A 117 18.16 -0.91 7.33
CA LYS A 117 19.35 -0.11 7.61
C LYS A 117 20.28 0.04 6.39
N SER A 118 20.36 -0.98 5.55
CA SER A 118 21.28 -1.01 4.41
C SER A 118 20.70 -0.32 3.16
N ASN A 119 19.38 -0.45 2.94
CA ASN A 119 18.77 -0.10 1.65
C ASN A 119 17.80 1.07 1.69
N PHE A 120 17.30 1.47 2.86
CA PHE A 120 16.28 2.52 2.96
C PHE A 120 16.87 3.88 2.60
N GLY A 121 16.26 4.55 1.61
CA GLY A 121 16.63 5.91 1.19
C GLY A 121 18.04 6.06 0.59
N ASN A 122 18.69 4.96 0.20
CA ASN A 122 20.07 4.96 -0.30
C ASN A 122 20.20 4.82 -1.82
N TRP A 123 19.09 4.83 -2.57
CA TRP A 123 19.10 4.50 -3.99
C TRP A 123 18.56 5.66 -4.85
N PRO A 124 19.25 6.07 -5.93
CA PRO A 124 18.67 7.00 -6.89
C PRO A 124 17.52 6.31 -7.62
N VAL A 125 16.30 6.83 -7.49
CA VAL A 125 15.10 6.27 -8.11
C VAL A 125 14.52 7.25 -9.12
N ILE A 126 14.26 6.76 -10.33
CA ILE A 126 13.46 7.47 -11.34
C ILE A 126 12.09 6.79 -11.39
N HIS A 127 11.03 7.54 -11.11
CA HIS A 127 9.66 7.05 -11.13
C HIS A 127 8.86 7.80 -12.19
N ILE A 128 8.42 7.09 -13.24
CA ILE A 128 7.67 7.65 -14.38
C ILE A 128 6.25 7.08 -14.34
N SER A 129 5.25 7.97 -14.43
CA SER A 129 3.84 7.60 -14.52
C SER A 129 3.24 8.13 -15.81
N PHE A 130 2.42 7.31 -16.46
CA PHE A 130 1.69 7.67 -17.69
C PHE A 130 0.19 7.84 -17.46
N LYS A 131 -0.26 7.94 -16.20
CA LYS A 131 -1.69 8.01 -15.84
C LYS A 131 -2.40 9.20 -16.52
N ASP A 132 -1.70 10.32 -16.70
CA ASP A 132 -2.30 11.59 -17.14
C ASP A 132 -2.09 11.89 -18.63
N LEU A 133 -1.58 10.94 -19.42
CA LEU A 133 -1.30 11.18 -20.85
C LEU A 133 -2.54 11.19 -21.75
N ASN A 134 -3.70 10.73 -21.26
CA ASN A 134 -4.91 10.55 -22.07
C ASN A 134 -5.97 11.66 -21.86
N THR A 135 -5.60 12.81 -21.30
CA THR A 135 -6.49 13.97 -21.25
C THR A 135 -6.45 14.69 -22.60
N THR A 136 -7.18 14.18 -23.59
CA THR A 136 -7.49 14.87 -24.84
C THR A 136 -8.91 14.52 -25.26
#